data_AF-A0ABD2PE84-F1
#
_entry.id   AF-A0ABD2PE84-F1
#
_cell.length_a   1.000
_cell.length_b   1.000
_cell.length_c   1.000
_cell.angle_alpha   90.00
_cell.angle_beta   90.00
_cell.angle_gamma   90.00
#
_symmetry.space_group_name_H-M   'P 1'
#
loop_
_entity.id
_entity.type
_entity.pdbx_description
1 polymer ?
#
loop_
_entity_poly.entity_id
_entity_poly.type
_entity_poly.pdbx_seq_one_letter_code
_entity_poly.pdbx_strand_id
1 'polypeptide(L)'
;MEEFVKTMVMAIPSVCNEIENLPAFLREWRKYKLTIPTYGAIFVSQDNSHVLMVKTYSGNWSFPIMKMESGENPEECAVREVFEEVGLDISNLIKSDEYIESKKEEKYSTLGIMNVS
;
A
#
# COMPACT_ATOMS: atom_id res chain seq x y z
N MET A 1 1.79 -16.87 8.42
CA MET A 1 2.72 -16.30 7.42
C MET A 1 4.14 -16.84 7.60
N GLU A 2 4.80 -16.70 8.75
CA GLU A 2 6.18 -17.20 8.93
C GLU A 2 6.31 -18.72 8.75
N GLU A 3 5.37 -19.50 9.31
CA GLU A 3 5.33 -20.95 9.14
C GLU A 3 5.07 -21.38 7.69
N PHE A 4 4.25 -20.62 6.97
CA PHE A 4 4.03 -20.81 5.54
C PHE A 4 5.32 -20.57 4.74
N VAL A 5 6.05 -19.48 5.03
CA VAL A 5 7.34 -19.20 4.37
C VAL A 5 8.36 -20.28 4.71
N LYS A 6 8.45 -20.72 5.98
CA LYS A 6 9.29 -21.85 6.39
C LYS A 6 8.99 -23.10 5.57
N THR A 7 7.71 -23.44 5.44
CA THR A 7 7.26 -24.60 4.66
C THR A 7 7.67 -24.49 3.19
N MET A 8 7.48 -23.32 2.57
CA MET A 8 7.86 -23.08 1.17
C MET A 8 9.38 -23.19 0.94
N VAL A 9 10.18 -22.57 1.81
CA VAL A 9 11.65 -22.60 1.70
C VAL A 9 12.18 -24.03 1.85
N MET A 10 11.63 -24.81 2.79
CA MET A 10 11.99 -26.22 2.97
C MET A 10 11.55 -27.12 1.81
N ALA A 11 10.43 -26.81 1.14
CA ALA A 11 9.91 -27.60 0.03
C ALA A 11 10.67 -27.39 -1.29
N ILE A 12 11.41 -26.29 -1.43
CA ILE A 12 12.11 -25.93 -2.68
C ILE A 12 13.62 -25.78 -2.39
N PRO A 13 14.43 -26.83 -2.63
CA PRO A 13 15.84 -26.85 -2.25
C PRO A 13 16.69 -25.71 -2.82
N SER A 14 16.37 -25.23 -4.04
CA SER A 14 17.09 -24.10 -4.66
C SER A 14 16.90 -22.79 -3.90
N VAL A 15 15.70 -22.55 -3.36
CA VAL A 15 15.39 -21.35 -2.55
C VAL A 15 16.03 -21.46 -1.17
N CYS A 16 16.08 -22.68 -0.63
CA CYS A 16 16.68 -22.96 0.68
C CYS A 16 18.18 -22.62 0.75
N ASN A 17 18.90 -22.80 -0.37
CA ASN A 17 20.33 -22.51 -0.46
C ASN A 17 20.65 -21.00 -0.45
N GLU A 18 19.69 -20.14 -0.79
CA GLU A 18 19.88 -18.68 -0.83
C GLU A 18 19.54 -18.01 0.51
N ILE A 19 18.84 -18.71 1.42
CA ILE A 19 18.34 -18.16 2.68
C ILE A 19 18.95 -18.92 3.87
N GLU A 20 20.17 -18.55 4.26
CA GLU A 20 20.86 -19.14 5.41
C GLU A 20 20.13 -18.89 6.75
N ASN A 21 19.55 -17.70 6.93
CA ASN A 21 18.89 -17.30 8.17
C ASN A 21 17.53 -16.64 7.89
N LEU A 22 16.48 -17.46 7.83
CA LEU A 22 15.13 -17.00 7.52
C LEU A 22 14.58 -15.95 8.53
N PRO A 23 14.73 -16.09 9.86
CA PRO A 23 14.30 -15.05 10.79
C PRO A 23 14.98 -13.69 10.56
N ALA A 24 16.29 -13.68 10.29
CA ALA A 24 17.01 -12.46 9.99
C ALA A 24 16.55 -11.85 8.66
N PHE A 25 16.43 -12.68 7.62
CA PHE A 25 15.91 -12.27 6.32
C PHE A 25 14.51 -11.64 6.42
N LEU A 26 13.57 -12.30 7.11
CA LEU A 26 12.21 -11.79 7.28
C LEU A 26 12.19 -10.44 8.03
N ARG A 27 13.09 -10.24 8.99
CA ARG A 27 13.22 -8.97 9.70
C ARG A 27 13.73 -7.86 8.77
N GLU A 28 14.77 -8.13 7.98
CA GLU A 28 15.29 -7.14 7.02
C GLU A 28 14.27 -6.85 5.90
N TRP A 29 13.58 -7.87 5.40
CA TRP A 29 12.50 -7.70 4.42
C TRP A 29 11.35 -6.84 4.98
N ARG A 30 10.96 -7.04 6.25
CA ARG A 30 9.95 -6.19 6.91
C ARG A 30 10.42 -4.74 7.00
N LYS A 31 11.69 -4.50 7.36
CA LYS A 31 12.26 -3.14 7.39
C LYS A 31 12.23 -2.51 6.00
N TYR A 32 12.67 -3.22 4.97
CA TYR A 32 12.59 -2.76 3.59
C TYR A 32 11.16 -2.44 3.17
N LYS A 33 10.18 -3.31 3.48
CA LYS A 33 8.77 -3.05 3.17
C LYS A 33 8.23 -1.79 3.87
N LEU A 34 8.87 -1.28 4.92
CA LEU A 34 8.48 -0.01 5.56
C LEU A 34 9.01 1.23 4.83
N THR A 35 9.99 1.08 3.92
CA THR A 35 10.57 2.20 3.15
C THR A 35 9.89 2.44 1.82
N ILE A 36 9.03 1.51 1.37
CA ILE A 36 8.30 1.65 0.11
C ILE A 36 7.21 2.73 0.28
N PRO A 37 7.16 3.75 -0.59
CA PRO A 37 6.12 4.78 -0.54
C PRO A 37 4.73 4.18 -0.78
N THR A 38 3.71 4.86 -0.28
CA THR A 38 2.33 4.40 -0.38
C THR A 38 1.42 5.46 -0.98
N TYR A 39 0.63 5.09 -1.98
CA TYR A 39 -0.26 6.01 -2.69
C TYR A 39 -1.69 5.47 -2.70
N GLY A 40 -2.66 6.36 -2.87
CA GLY A 40 -4.07 6.03 -2.79
C GLY A 40 -4.96 7.26 -3.02
N ALA A 41 -6.14 7.27 -2.41
CA ALA A 41 -7.05 8.40 -2.50
C ALA A 41 -7.86 8.64 -1.23
N ILE A 42 -8.13 9.92 -0.95
CA ILE A 42 -9.10 10.36 0.04
C ILE A 42 -10.34 10.82 -0.72
N PHE A 43 -11.45 10.12 -0.51
CA PHE A 43 -12.76 10.51 -1.02
C PHE A 43 -13.51 11.27 0.05
N VAL A 44 -14.00 12.45 -0.32
CA VAL A 44 -14.84 13.30 0.51
C VAL A 44 -16.21 13.40 -0.15
N SER A 45 -17.29 13.34 0.63
CA SER A 45 -18.63 13.56 0.10
C SER A 45 -18.79 14.98 -0.45
N GLN A 46 -19.71 15.20 -1.39
CA GLN A 46 -19.95 16.50 -2.04
C GLN A 46 -20.21 17.65 -1.05
N ASP A 47 -20.82 17.36 0.09
CA ASP A 47 -21.12 18.31 1.17
C ASP A 47 -20.01 18.42 2.23
N ASN A 48 -18.87 17.76 2.01
CA ASN A 48 -17.72 17.69 2.90
C ASN A 48 -18.00 17.12 4.30
N SER A 49 -19.06 16.33 4.46
CA SER A 49 -19.47 15.80 5.77
C SER A 49 -18.97 14.38 6.08
N HIS A 50 -18.57 13.62 5.06
CA HIS A 50 -18.14 12.22 5.19
C HIS A 50 -16.88 11.93 4.37
N VAL A 51 -16.16 10.88 4.78
CA VAL A 51 -15.01 10.32 4.04
C VAL A 51 -15.17 8.81 3.83
N LEU A 52 -14.64 8.30 2.71
CA LEU A 52 -14.56 6.86 2.48
C LEU A 52 -13.34 6.28 3.20
N MET A 53 -13.55 5.19 3.93
CA MET A 53 -12.49 4.44 4.60
C MET A 53 -12.70 2.94 4.39
N VAL A 54 -11.59 2.21 4.34
CA VAL A 54 -11.55 0.75 4.33
C VAL A 54 -11.29 0.24 5.75
N LYS A 55 -11.87 -0.91 6.08
CA LYS A 55 -11.68 -1.57 7.38
C LYS A 55 -10.86 -2.83 7.21
N THR A 56 -9.72 -2.86 7.86
CA THR A 56 -8.88 -4.06 7.96
C THR A 56 -9.56 -5.16 8.76
N TYR A 57 -9.18 -6.42 8.53
CA TYR A 57 -9.64 -7.56 9.33
C TYR A 57 -9.35 -7.41 10.84
N SER A 58 -8.28 -6.69 11.21
CA SER A 58 -7.96 -6.37 12.60
C SER A 58 -8.84 -5.27 13.20
N GLY A 59 -9.79 -4.72 12.45
CA GLY A 59 -10.74 -3.72 12.91
C GLY A 59 -10.28 -2.27 12.78
N ASN A 60 -9.06 -2.02 12.30
CA ASN A 60 -8.55 -0.67 12.06
C ASN A 60 -9.14 -0.10 10.78
N TRP A 61 -9.43 1.21 10.79
CA TRP A 61 -9.88 1.96 9.62
C TRP A 61 -8.72 2.75 9.02
N SER A 62 -8.65 2.78 7.69
CA SER A 62 -7.69 3.56 6.92
C SER A 62 -8.31 4.08 5.63
N PHE A 63 -7.67 5.04 4.97
CA PHE A 63 -7.99 5.36 3.56
C PHE A 63 -7.51 4.22 2.65
N PRO A 64 -8.08 4.07 1.44
CA PRO A 64 -7.60 3.13 0.45
C PRO A 64 -6.24 3.57 -0.08
N ILE A 65 -5.17 3.07 0.54
CA ILE A 65 -3.78 3.48 0.34
C ILE A 65 -2.89 2.26 0.57
N MET A 66 -2.00 1.99 -0.38
CA MET A 66 -1.08 0.85 -0.28
C MET A 66 0.19 1.10 -1.10
N LYS A 67 1.12 0.13 -1.13
CA LYS A 67 2.53 0.34 -1.52
C LYS A 67 2.72 0.35 -3.03
N MET A 68 3.52 1.30 -3.51
CA MET A 68 3.92 1.38 -4.92
C MET A 68 4.69 0.13 -5.36
N GLU A 69 4.39 -0.33 -6.57
CA GLU A 69 5.11 -1.41 -7.23
C GLU A 69 6.32 -0.93 -8.04
N SER A 70 7.13 -1.86 -8.53
CA SER A 70 8.34 -1.53 -9.29
C SER A 70 7.98 -0.98 -10.67
N GLY A 71 8.47 0.21 -10.99
CA GLY A 71 8.23 0.86 -12.29
C GLY A 71 6.91 1.62 -12.37
N GLU A 72 6.09 1.57 -11.33
CA GLU A 72 4.82 2.27 -11.21
C GLU A 72 5.07 3.75 -10.84
N ASN A 73 4.30 4.68 -11.42
CA ASN A 73 4.27 6.06 -10.96
C ASN A 73 3.22 6.27 -9.84
N PRO A 74 3.27 7.38 -9.07
CA PRO A 74 2.36 7.59 -7.95
C PRO A 74 0.87 7.52 -8.31
N GLU A 75 0.49 8.02 -9.49
CA GLU A 75 -0.89 8.04 -9.97
C GLU A 75 -1.38 6.65 -10.35
N GLU A 76 -0.58 5.88 -11.08
CA GLU A 76 -0.85 4.47 -11.40
C GLU A 76 -1.06 3.65 -10.14
N CYS A 77 -0.21 3.85 -9.12
CA CYS A 77 -0.35 3.20 -7.81
C CYS A 77 -1.67 3.59 -7.15
N ALA A 78 -2.00 4.88 -7.08
CA ALA A 78 -3.24 5.33 -6.47
C ALA A 78 -4.48 4.73 -7.17
N VAL A 79 -4.50 4.73 -8.51
CA VAL A 79 -5.58 4.15 -9.32
C VAL A 79 -5.73 2.66 -9.04
N ARG A 80 -4.62 1.90 -9.09
CA ARG A 80 -4.62 0.45 -8.87
C ARG A 80 -5.10 0.09 -7.47
N GLU A 81 -4.55 0.71 -6.44
CA GLU A 81 -4.87 0.38 -5.04
C GLU A 81 -6.33 0.73 -4.69
N VAL A 82 -6.85 1.85 -5.19
CA VAL A 82 -8.27 2.21 -5.01
C VAL A 82 -9.17 1.20 -5.70
N PHE A 83 -8.82 0.75 -6.91
CA PHE A 83 -9.59 -0.25 -7.62
C PHE A 83 -9.56 -1.61 -6.91
N GLU A 84 -8.39 -2.04 -6.40
CA GLU A 84 -8.24 -3.29 -5.66
C GLU A 84 -9.03 -3.32 -4.34
N GLU A 85 -9.04 -2.21 -3.58
CA GLU A 85 -9.66 -2.17 -2.26
C GLU A 85 -11.14 -1.73 -2.27
N VAL A 86 -11.55 -0.91 -3.23
CA VAL A 86 -12.88 -0.26 -3.26
C VAL A 86 -13.65 -0.57 -4.55
N GLY A 87 -12.98 -1.04 -5.61
CA GLY A 87 -13.62 -1.33 -6.90
C GLY A 87 -13.96 -0.10 -7.73
N LEU A 88 -13.37 1.05 -7.44
CA LEU A 88 -13.61 2.31 -8.15
C LEU A 88 -12.44 2.63 -9.09
N ASP A 89 -12.74 2.94 -10.35
CA ASP A 89 -11.75 3.46 -11.29
C ASP A 89 -11.69 4.99 -11.19
N ILE A 90 -10.55 5.49 -10.74
CA ILE A 90 -10.28 6.92 -10.55
C ILE A 90 -9.30 7.49 -11.59
N SER A 91 -9.00 6.74 -12.66
CA SER A 91 -8.03 7.15 -13.69
C SER A 91 -8.32 8.52 -14.30
N ASN A 92 -9.60 8.88 -14.42
CA ASN A 92 -10.04 10.17 -14.97
C ASN A 92 -10.26 11.27 -13.91
N LEU A 93 -10.09 10.93 -12.63
CA LEU A 93 -10.36 11.83 -11.51
C LEU A 93 -9.06 12.32 -10.88
N ILE A 94 -7.98 11.53 -10.97
CA ILE A 94 -6.71 11.81 -10.32
C ILE A 94 -5.99 12.99 -10.98
N LYS A 95 -5.44 13.88 -10.15
CA LYS A 95 -4.67 15.04 -10.57
C LYS A 95 -3.34 15.09 -9.82
N SER A 96 -2.24 15.18 -10.55
CA SER A 96 -0.88 15.13 -10.00
C SER A 96 -0.54 16.30 -9.05
N ASP A 97 -1.27 17.42 -9.13
CA ASP A 97 -1.05 18.63 -8.35
C ASP A 97 -1.95 18.76 -7.11
N GLU A 98 -2.95 17.88 -6.94
CA GLU A 98 -3.89 17.91 -5.81
C GLU A 98 -3.62 16.75 -4.83
N TYR A 99 -2.68 16.95 -3.90
CA TYR A 99 -2.34 15.93 -2.92
C TYR A 99 -1.97 16.45 -1.53
N ILE A 100 -2.17 15.59 -0.52
CA ILE A 100 -1.65 15.79 0.83
C ILE A 100 -0.54 14.79 1.08
N GLU A 101 0.66 15.29 1.34
CA GLU A 101 1.79 14.48 1.77
C GLU A 101 1.84 14.38 3.30
N SER A 102 1.94 13.17 3.84
CA SER A 102 2.24 12.93 5.26
C SER A 102 3.54 12.17 5.41
N LYS A 103 4.43 12.64 6.30
CA LYS A 103 5.66 11.97 6.68
C LYS A 103 5.59 11.56 8.15
N LYS A 104 5.68 10.27 8.44
CA LYS A 104 5.81 9.73 9.80
C LYS A 104 7.16 9.05 9.93
N GLU A 105 8.04 9.60 10.78
CA GLU A 105 9.33 9.00 11.21
C GLU A 105 10.02 8.19 10.09
N GLU A 106 10.51 8.90 9.07
CA GLU A 106 11.20 8.37 7.86
C GLU A 106 10.33 7.69 6.78
N LYS A 107 8.99 7.70 6.90
CA LYS A 107 8.07 7.15 5.88
C LYS A 107 7.62 8.20 4.86
N TYR A 108 7.63 7.80 3.60
CA TYR A 108 7.25 8.64 2.46
C TYR A 108 5.73 8.66 2.22
N SER A 109 5.22 9.89 2.16
CA SER A 109 4.27 10.44 1.19
C SER A 109 3.01 9.62 0.87
N THR A 110 1.95 9.86 1.63
CA THR A 110 0.57 9.70 1.14
C THR A 110 0.32 10.65 -0.05
N LEU A 111 -0.42 10.21 -1.08
CA LEU A 111 -0.93 11.04 -2.17
C LEU A 111 -2.43 10.78 -2.30
N GLY A 112 -3.20 11.81 -2.66
CA GLY A 112 -4.57 11.69 -3.16
C GLY A 112 -5.61 12.49 -2.37
N ILE A 113 -5.90 13.73 -2.79
CA ILE A 113 -7.24 14.31 -2.59
C ILE A 113 -7.94 14.24 -3.93
N MET A 114 -9.11 13.62 -3.98
CA MET A 114 -10.04 13.85 -5.08
C MET A 114 -11.41 14.16 -4.50
N ASN A 115 -11.85 15.40 -4.72
CA ASN A 115 -13.28 15.70 -4.68
C ASN A 115 -13.90 15.01 -5.89
N VAL A 116 -14.53 13.86 -5.66
CA VAL A 116 -15.36 13.23 -6.66
C VAL A 116 -16.73 13.89 -6.54
N SER A 117 -16.88 15.00 -7.27
CA SER A 117 -18.16 15.67 -7.47
C SER A 117 -19.07 14.85 -8.36
#